data_AF-A0AB37ZEU2-F1
#
_entry.id   AF-A0AB37ZEU2-F1
#
_cell.length_a   1.000
_cell.length_b   1.000
_cell.length_c   1.000
_cell.angle_alpha   90.00
_cell.angle_beta   90.00
_cell.angle_gamma   90.00
#
_symmetry.space_group_name_H-M   'P 1'
#
loop_
_entity.id
_entity.type
_entity.pdbx_description
1 polymer ?
#
loop_
_entity_poly.entity_id
_entity_poly.type
_entity_poly.pdbx_seq_one_letter_code
_entity_poly.pdbx_strand_id
1 'polypeptide(L)'
;MDTENKARAFNPVPLILISLGIWLPIIGTLLTYYLSRDADALSGSMAFGSAVVLLAQVEIFAIIFLLIYAFAVKPWRLSTTLRTVFSINAVAAVVAAIGIIVTLANISLQ
;
A
#
# COMPACT_ATOMS: atom_id res chain seq x y z
N MET A 1 -16.55 15.43 -40.18
CA MET A 1 -16.26 16.02 -38.86
C MET A 1 -15.99 14.85 -37.95
N ASP A 2 -14.72 14.51 -37.88
CA ASP A 2 -14.20 13.28 -37.30
C ASP A 2 -14.53 13.23 -35.81
N THR A 3 -15.35 12.25 -35.45
CA THR A 3 -15.57 11.90 -34.05
C THR A 3 -14.31 11.19 -33.60
N GLU A 4 -13.35 11.99 -33.13
CA GLU A 4 -12.13 11.56 -32.47
C GLU A 4 -12.53 10.85 -31.17
N ASN A 5 -12.99 9.62 -31.31
CA ASN A 5 -13.26 8.70 -30.24
C ASN A 5 -11.88 8.27 -29.73
N LYS A 6 -11.22 9.17 -29.00
CA LYS A 6 -10.00 8.89 -28.25
C LYS A 6 -10.39 7.85 -27.21
N ALA A 7 -10.31 6.58 -27.62
CA ALA A 7 -10.14 5.46 -26.71
C ALA A 7 -8.98 5.86 -25.81
N ARG A 8 -9.29 6.33 -24.60
CA ARG A 8 -8.33 6.87 -23.65
C ARG A 8 -7.33 5.74 -23.41
N ALA A 9 -6.14 5.86 -24.00
CA ALA A 9 -5.10 4.86 -23.88
C ALA A 9 -4.87 4.59 -22.39
N PHE A 10 -4.96 3.32 -22.00
CA PHE A 10 -4.77 2.92 -20.62
C PHE A 10 -3.36 3.31 -20.17
N ASN A 11 -3.25 4.24 -19.21
CA ASN A 11 -1.98 4.62 -18.61
C ASN A 11 -1.72 3.75 -17.37
N PRO A 12 -0.69 2.88 -17.36
CA PRO A 12 -0.39 2.02 -16.21
C PRO A 12 0.26 2.76 -15.04
N VAL A 13 0.79 3.97 -15.26
CA VAL A 13 1.60 4.72 -14.27
C VAL A 13 0.87 4.91 -12.92
N PRO A 14 -0.40 5.32 -12.85
CA PRO A 14 -1.10 5.48 -11.58
C PRO A 14 -1.20 4.17 -10.79
N LEU A 15 -1.45 3.05 -11.47
CA LEU A 15 -1.57 1.74 -10.82
C LEU A 15 -0.21 1.26 -10.28
N ILE A 16 0.88 1.55 -11.00
CA ILE A 16 2.24 1.23 -10.54
C ILE A 16 2.58 2.03 -9.28
N LEU A 17 2.29 3.33 -9.26
CA LEU A 17 2.55 4.19 -8.10
C LEU A 17 1.73 3.76 -6.88
N ILE A 18 0.45 3.41 -7.09
CA ILE A 18 -0.41 2.86 -6.03
C ILE A 18 0.17 1.54 -5.52
N SER A 19 0.59 0.66 -6.42
CA SER A 19 1.19 -0.62 -6.04
C SER A 19 2.44 -0.41 -5.17
N LEU A 20 3.33 0.51 -5.56
CA LEU A 20 4.50 0.84 -4.75
C LEU A 20 4.11 1.34 -3.35
N GLY A 21 3.09 2.21 -3.26
CA GLY A 21 2.58 2.70 -1.99
C GLY A 21 1.98 1.62 -1.08
N ILE A 22 1.40 0.55 -1.64
CA ILE A 22 0.84 -0.58 -0.89
C ILE A 22 1.93 -1.56 -0.45
N TRP A 23 2.92 -1.82 -1.32
CA TRP A 23 3.96 -2.81 -1.02
C TRP A 23 5.06 -2.25 -0.11
N LEU A 24 5.30 -0.93 -0.09
CA LEU A 24 6.29 -0.30 0.79
C LEU A 24 6.04 -0.59 2.27
N PRO A 25 4.81 -0.42 2.81
CA PRO A 25 4.50 -0.72 4.20
C PRO A 25 4.69 -2.19 4.56
N ILE A 26 4.35 -3.12 3.66
CA ILE A 26 4.57 -4.56 3.88
C ILE A 26 6.07 -4.86 4.00
N ILE A 27 6.87 -4.39 3.03
CA ILE A 27 8.32 -4.63 3.02
C ILE A 27 8.98 -3.92 4.20
N GLY A 28 8.58 -2.68 4.48
CA GLY A 28 9.12 -1.87 5.57
C GLY A 28 8.83 -2.48 6.93
N THR A 29 7.61 -2.94 7.19
CA THR A 29 7.25 -3.59 8.47
C THR A 29 8.03 -4.89 8.67
N LEU A 30 8.15 -5.74 7.63
CA LEU A 30 8.99 -6.95 7.70
C LEU A 30 10.46 -6.61 7.96
N LEU A 31 11.03 -5.66 7.22
CA LEU A 31 12.44 -5.29 7.35
C LEU A 31 12.71 -4.74 8.75
N THR A 32 11.85 -3.85 9.25
CA THR A 32 12.01 -3.26 10.58
C THR A 32 11.88 -4.34 11.65
N TYR A 33 10.93 -5.28 11.51
CA TYR A 33 10.79 -6.41 12.44
C TYR A 33 12.06 -7.27 12.52
N TYR A 34 12.66 -7.60 11.38
CA TYR A 34 13.90 -8.39 11.36
C TYR A 34 15.10 -7.62 11.95
N LEU A 35 15.26 -6.34 11.59
CA LEU A 35 16.39 -5.53 12.07
C LEU A 35 16.30 -5.21 13.57
N SER A 36 15.09 -5.04 14.11
CA SER A 36 14.87 -4.78 15.53
C SER A 36 15.12 -5.99 16.42
N ARG A 37 15.27 -7.19 15.86
CA ARG A 37 15.54 -8.41 16.61
C ARG A 37 16.94 -8.43 17.23
N ASP A 38 17.89 -7.71 16.62
CA ASP A 38 19.32 -7.70 16.98
C ASP A 38 19.81 -6.36 17.55
N ALA A 39 18.93 -5.35 17.70
CA ALA A 39 19.29 -4.01 18.15
C ALA A 39 19.03 -3.80 19.66
N ASP A 40 19.91 -3.04 20.33
CA ASP A 40 19.75 -2.65 21.74
C ASP A 40 18.36 -2.07 22.04
N ALA A 41 17.70 -2.63 23.06
CA ALA A 41 16.24 -2.61 23.22
C ALA A 41 15.58 -1.22 23.34
N LEU A 42 16.33 -0.18 23.71
CA LEU A 42 15.75 1.14 24.03
C LEU A 42 15.83 2.15 22.87
N SER A 43 16.90 2.14 22.07
CA SER A 43 17.02 3.00 20.88
C SER A 43 16.29 2.39 19.68
N GLY A 44 16.31 1.06 19.58
CA GLY A 44 15.61 0.30 18.55
C GLY A 44 14.09 0.45 18.60
N SER A 45 13.49 0.53 19.80
CA SER A 45 12.02 0.60 19.96
C SER A 45 11.42 1.94 19.55
N MET A 46 12.05 3.07 19.87
CA MET A 46 11.59 4.41 19.44
C MET A 46 11.76 4.61 17.93
N ALA A 47 12.89 4.18 17.36
CA ALA A 47 13.10 4.21 15.91
C ALA A 47 12.10 3.30 15.18
N PHE A 48 11.80 2.12 15.73
CA PHE A 48 10.79 1.20 15.21
C PHE A 48 9.39 1.83 15.21
N GLY A 49 8.96 2.41 16.33
CA GLY A 49 7.64 3.04 16.44
C GLY A 49 7.44 4.19 15.46
N SER A 50 8.44 5.06 15.31
CA SER A 50 8.37 6.18 14.35
C SER A 50 8.34 5.70 12.89
N ALA A 51 9.10 4.67 12.54
CA ALA A 51 9.07 4.07 11.20
C ALA A 51 7.69 3.45 10.89
N VAL A 52 7.09 2.73 11.84
CA VAL A 52 5.76 2.12 11.68
C VAL A 52 4.69 3.20 11.45
N VAL A 53 4.74 4.32 12.16
CA VAL A 53 3.80 5.44 11.96
C VAL A 53 3.95 6.06 10.57
N LEU A 54 5.18 6.23 10.06
CA LEU A 54 5.41 6.73 8.70
C LEU A 54 4.87 5.75 7.63
N LEU A 55 5.10 4.45 7.82
CA LEU A 55 4.55 3.43 6.92
C LEU A 55 3.02 3.43 6.95
N ALA A 56 2.40 3.65 8.11
CA ALA A 56 0.95 3.78 8.24
C ALA A 56 0.39 4.98 7.47
N GLN A 57 1.10 6.12 7.46
CA GLN A 57 0.69 7.27 6.67
C GLN A 57 0.75 6.98 5.16
N VAL A 58 1.83 6.35 4.69
CA VAL A 58 1.99 5.95 3.29
C VAL A 58 0.87 4.98 2.87
N GLU A 59 0.55 4.01 3.72
CA GLU A 59 -0.55 3.06 3.51
C GLU A 59 -1.89 3.77 3.29
N ILE A 60 -2.22 4.76 4.14
CA ILE A 60 -3.47 5.51 4.03
C ILE A 60 -3.57 6.22 2.67
N PHE A 61 -2.49 6.88 2.22
CA PHE A 61 -2.47 7.52 0.91
C PHE A 61 -2.61 6.49 -0.23
N ALA A 62 -1.96 5.35 -0.12
CA ALA A 62 -2.02 4.30 -1.13
C ALA A 62 -3.44 3.71 -1.25
N ILE A 63 -4.12 3.47 -0.13
CA ILE A 63 -5.52 3.03 -0.08
C ILE A 63 -6.44 4.08 -0.71
N ILE A 64 -6.28 5.36 -0.36
CA ILE A 64 -7.08 6.44 -0.94
C ILE A 64 -6.91 6.46 -2.47
N PHE A 65 -5.67 6.38 -2.97
CA PHE A 65 -5.43 6.35 -4.40
C PHE A 65 -5.97 5.08 -5.07
N LEU A 66 -5.89 3.92 -4.40
CA LEU A 66 -6.49 2.68 -4.89
C LEU A 66 -8.02 2.82 -5.03
N LEU A 67 -8.69 3.44 -4.07
CA LEU A 67 -10.13 3.71 -4.11
C LEU A 67 -10.48 4.70 -5.23
N ILE A 68 -9.73 5.80 -5.36
CA ILE A 68 -9.93 6.77 -6.45
C ILE A 68 -9.75 6.06 -7.80
N TYR A 69 -8.72 5.24 -7.95
CA TYR A 69 -8.48 4.45 -9.15
C TYR A 69 -9.64 3.49 -9.44
N ALA A 70 -10.15 2.80 -8.41
CA ALA A 70 -11.30 1.92 -8.52
C ALA A 70 -12.53 2.66 -9.08
N PHE A 71 -12.86 3.83 -8.54
CA PHE A 71 -14.02 4.62 -8.99
C PHE A 71 -13.83 5.25 -10.37
N ALA A 72 -12.64 5.82 -10.64
CA ALA A 72 -12.37 6.57 -11.87
C ALA A 72 -12.15 5.64 -13.07
N VAL A 73 -11.41 4.54 -12.88
CA VAL A 73 -10.99 3.64 -13.97
C VAL A 73 -11.89 2.41 -14.06
N LYS A 74 -12.51 1.98 -12.96
CA LYS A 74 -13.39 0.80 -12.88
C LYS A 74 -12.70 -0.44 -13.48
N PRO A 75 -11.57 -0.90 -12.89
CA PRO A 75 -10.74 -1.96 -13.45
C PRO A 75 -11.48 -3.28 -13.72
N TRP A 76 -12.58 -3.53 -13.02
CA TRP A 76 -13.47 -4.68 -13.27
C TRP A 76 -14.22 -4.65 -14.61
N ARG A 77 -14.29 -3.50 -15.29
CA ARG A 77 -14.92 -3.35 -16.62
C ARG A 77 -13.92 -3.39 -17.78
N LEU A 78 -12.62 -3.50 -17.48
CA LEU A 78 -11.55 -3.50 -18.48
C LEU A 78 -11.10 -4.95 -18.77
N SER A 79 -9.79 -5.21 -18.75
CA SER A 79 -9.19 -6.53 -19.01
C SER A 79 -9.09 -7.38 -17.74
N THR A 80 -9.15 -8.71 -17.92
CA THR A 80 -8.91 -9.71 -16.87
C THR A 80 -7.57 -9.50 -16.16
N THR A 81 -6.54 -9.07 -16.88
CA THR A 81 -5.21 -8.78 -16.30
C THR A 81 -5.30 -7.61 -15.32
N LEU A 82 -5.94 -6.51 -15.72
CA LEU A 82 -6.08 -5.33 -14.87
C LEU A 82 -6.94 -5.59 -13.65
N ARG A 83 -8.02 -6.36 -13.83
CA ARG A 83 -8.84 -6.83 -12.72
C ARG A 83 -8.02 -7.62 -11.71
N THR A 84 -7.16 -8.52 -12.19
CA THR A 84 -6.30 -9.35 -11.34
C THR A 84 -5.28 -8.52 -10.56
N VAL A 85 -4.56 -7.62 -11.24
CA VAL A 85 -3.57 -6.73 -10.60
C VAL A 85 -4.23 -5.83 -9.55
N PHE A 86 -5.42 -5.28 -9.86
CA PHE A 86 -6.19 -4.50 -8.91
C PHE A 86 -6.59 -5.33 -7.68
N SER A 87 -7.10 -6.55 -7.89
CA SER A 87 -7.47 -7.46 -6.79
C SER A 87 -6.27 -7.82 -5.90
N ILE A 88 -5.10 -8.07 -6.48
CA ILE A 88 -3.87 -8.33 -5.71
C ILE A 88 -3.52 -7.12 -4.84
N ASN A 89 -3.55 -5.91 -5.41
CA ASN A 89 -3.27 -4.69 -4.66
C ASN A 89 -4.30 -4.44 -3.56
N ALA A 90 -5.59 -4.69 -3.80
CA ALA A 90 -6.63 -4.57 -2.79
C ALA A 90 -6.41 -5.55 -1.62
N VAL A 91 -6.07 -6.80 -1.91
CA VAL A 91 -5.74 -7.79 -0.86
C VAL A 91 -4.48 -7.38 -0.11
N ALA A 92 -3.43 -6.96 -0.82
CA ALA A 92 -2.18 -6.52 -0.21
C ALA A 92 -2.39 -5.33 0.73
N ALA A 93 -3.20 -4.35 0.35
CA ALA A 93 -3.54 -3.20 1.20
C ALA A 93 -4.28 -3.63 2.49
N VAL A 94 -5.18 -4.61 2.40
CA VAL A 94 -5.85 -5.15 3.60
C VAL A 94 -4.84 -5.84 4.53
N VAL A 95 -3.94 -6.66 3.97
CA VAL A 95 -2.89 -7.34 4.74
C VAL A 95 -1.97 -6.33 5.42
N ALA A 96 -1.55 -5.29 4.69
CA ALA A 96 -0.68 -4.26 5.20
C ALA A 96 -1.36 -3.44 6.31
N ALA A 97 -2.61 -3.04 6.12
CA ALA A 97 -3.41 -2.36 7.14
C ALA A 97 -3.53 -3.19 8.43
N ILE A 98 -3.83 -4.50 8.32
CA ILE A 98 -3.88 -5.40 9.49
C ILE A 98 -2.51 -5.47 10.16
N GLY A 99 -1.43 -5.65 9.39
CA GLY A 99 -0.08 -5.72 9.91
C GLY A 99 0.33 -4.46 10.69
N ILE A 100 0.03 -3.29 10.15
CA ILE A 100 0.26 -2.00 10.82
C ILE A 100 -0.56 -1.90 12.11
N ILE A 101 -1.85 -2.24 12.09
CA ILE A 101 -2.72 -2.19 13.29
C ILE A 101 -2.18 -3.10 14.39
N VAL A 102 -1.84 -4.34 14.06
CA VAL A 102 -1.29 -5.31 15.03
C VAL A 102 0.04 -4.80 15.59
N THR A 103 0.91 -4.26 14.74
CA THR A 103 2.21 -3.72 15.16
C THR A 103 2.03 -2.53 16.11
N LEU A 104 1.15 -1.59 15.78
CA LEU A 104 0.82 -0.45 16.63
C LEU A 104 0.20 -0.86 17.97
N ALA A 105 -0.71 -1.84 17.95
CA ALA A 105 -1.32 -2.38 19.17
C ALA A 105 -0.27 -3.01 20.09
N ASN A 106 0.69 -3.75 19.54
CA ASN A 106 1.79 -4.34 20.30
C ASN A 106 2.72 -3.27 20.90
N ILE A 107 3.06 -2.22 20.14
CA ILE A 107 3.86 -1.10 20.67
C ILE A 107 3.11 -0.38 21.79
N SER A 108 1.80 -0.18 21.66
CA SER A 108 0.99 0.57 22.63
C SER A 108 0.77 -0.18 23.96
N LEU A 109 1.01 -1.49 23.99
CA LEU A 109 0.87 -2.35 25.17
C LEU A 109 2.20 -2.55 25.93
N GLN A 110 3.32 -2.09 25.39
CA GLN A 110 4.65 -2.11 26.03
C GLN A 110 4.89 -0.83 26.83
#